data_AF-A0A6N9NJL6-F1
#
_entry.id   AF-A0A6N9NJL6-F1
#
_cell.length_a   1.000
_cell.length_b   1.000
_cell.length_c   1.000
_cell.angle_alpha   90.00
_cell.angle_beta   90.00
_cell.angle_gamma   90.00
#
_symmetry.space_group_name_H-M   'P 1'
#
loop_
_entity.id
_entity.type
_entity.pdbx_description
1 polymer ?
#
loop_
_entity_poly.entity_id
_entity_poly.type
_entity_poly.pdbx_seq_one_letter_code
_entity_poly.pdbx_strand_id
1 'polypeptide(L)'
;MNRLLFILATTLFISCQSETELFDDLNEMAEFGRNYELTLIQSGKENGFLEPMGEYSLFKMDSIDFQNLESSILKNDRFEEGTFYFNLELNDYIYKNDLDIINMSKSLITENKFDKIYYLYLLSDRKTIAVCKVNY
;
A
#
# COMPACT_ATOMS: atom_id res chain seq x y z
N MET A 1 5.72 -48.39 -26.35
CA MET A 1 6.45 -47.12 -26.54
C MET A 1 5.40 -46.01 -26.60
N ASN A 2 5.16 -45.33 -25.47
CA ASN A 2 4.47 -44.04 -25.39
C ASN A 2 4.63 -43.55 -23.94
N ARG A 3 5.81 -42.96 -23.68
CA ARG A 3 6.12 -42.24 -22.46
C ARG A 3 5.80 -40.78 -22.73
N LEU A 4 4.68 -40.29 -22.20
CA LEU A 4 4.44 -38.85 -21.99
C LEU A 4 3.98 -38.68 -20.54
N LEU A 5 4.89 -39.01 -19.63
CA LEU A 5 5.00 -38.34 -18.33
C LEU A 5 5.73 -37.03 -18.62
N PHE A 6 5.12 -35.88 -18.34
CA PHE A 6 5.74 -34.61 -17.94
C PHE A 6 4.75 -33.48 -18.19
N ILE A 7 3.82 -33.29 -17.25
CA ILE A 7 3.36 -31.93 -16.93
C ILE A 7 3.46 -31.85 -15.41
N LEU A 8 4.63 -31.42 -14.95
CA LEU A 8 4.79 -30.89 -13.61
C LEU A 8 3.83 -29.70 -13.51
N ALA A 9 2.74 -29.88 -12.79
CA ALA A 9 1.96 -28.77 -12.29
C ALA A 9 2.80 -28.08 -11.22
N THR A 10 3.62 -27.14 -11.65
CA THR A 10 4.19 -26.09 -10.80
C THR A 10 3.05 -25.16 -10.40
N THR A 11 2.19 -25.61 -9.49
CA THR A 11 1.35 -24.68 -8.73
C THR A 11 2.27 -23.94 -7.78
N LEU A 12 2.67 -22.76 -8.24
CA LEU A 12 3.29 -21.70 -7.47
C LEU A 12 2.62 -21.64 -6.09
N PHE A 13 3.40 -21.95 -5.06
CA PHE A 13 3.18 -21.42 -3.72
C PHE A 13 3.34 -19.90 -3.82
N ILE A 14 2.30 -19.22 -4.30
CA ILE A 14 2.15 -17.78 -4.05
C ILE A 14 1.90 -17.72 -2.55
N SER A 15 2.94 -17.31 -1.82
CA SER A 15 2.87 -17.07 -0.39
C SER A 15 1.60 -16.29 -0.08
N CYS A 16 0.81 -16.81 0.85
CA CYS A 16 -0.36 -16.18 1.43
C CYS A 16 0.12 -14.97 2.27
N GLN A 17 0.68 -13.96 1.62
CA GLN A 17 0.89 -12.65 2.22
C GLN A 17 -0.52 -12.06 2.36
N SER A 18 -0.93 -11.65 3.57
CA SER A 18 -2.29 -11.14 3.77
C SER A 18 -2.52 -10.00 2.78
N GLU A 19 -3.71 -9.94 2.16
CA GLU A 19 -3.99 -8.90 1.15
C GLU A 19 -3.79 -7.49 1.73
N THR A 20 -3.88 -7.32 3.05
CA THR A 20 -3.88 -6.05 3.77
C THR A 20 -2.64 -5.78 4.61
N GLU A 21 -1.61 -6.63 4.61
CA GLU A 21 -0.48 -6.55 5.56
C GLU A 21 0.16 -5.15 5.65
N LEU A 22 0.41 -4.49 4.51
CA LEU A 22 0.95 -3.12 4.50
C LEU A 22 0.04 -2.11 5.19
N PHE A 23 -1.27 -2.23 5.02
CA PHE A 23 -2.21 -1.36 5.70
C PHE A 23 -2.35 -1.73 7.18
N ASP A 24 -2.29 -3.02 7.54
CA ASP A 24 -2.36 -3.48 8.92
C ASP A 24 -1.18 -2.93 9.74
N ASP A 25 0.04 -3.01 9.20
CA ASP A 25 1.24 -2.40 9.78
C ASP A 25 1.05 -0.89 9.99
N LEU A 26 0.55 -0.19 8.96
CA LEU A 26 0.31 1.24 9.02
C LEU A 26 -0.77 1.60 10.04
N ASN A 27 -1.83 0.80 10.13
CA ASN A 27 -2.94 0.96 11.06
C ASN A 27 -2.47 0.82 12.50
N GLU A 28 -1.55 -0.11 12.77
CA GLU A 28 -0.87 -0.27 14.05
C GLU A 28 0.01 0.95 14.36
N MET A 29 0.87 1.38 13.43
CA MET A 29 1.74 2.54 13.61
C MET A 29 0.96 3.83 13.87
N ALA A 30 -0.16 4.00 13.18
CA ALA A 30 -1.04 5.15 13.31
C ALA A 30 -1.94 5.08 14.54
N GLU A 31 -2.06 3.91 15.18
CA GLU A 31 -2.97 3.65 16.30
C GLU A 31 -4.41 4.08 16.00
N PHE A 32 -4.90 3.88 14.76
CA PHE A 32 -6.27 4.30 14.42
C PHE A 32 -7.34 3.55 15.25
N GLY A 33 -7.01 2.35 15.77
CA GLY A 33 -7.88 1.58 16.66
C GLY A 33 -9.19 1.11 15.99
N ARG A 34 -9.26 1.19 14.65
CA ARG A 34 -10.39 0.78 13.83
C ARG A 34 -9.91 -0.23 12.79
N ASN A 35 -10.80 -1.16 12.45
CA ASN A 35 -10.63 -2.03 11.30
C ASN A 35 -11.37 -1.42 10.11
N TYR A 36 -10.66 -1.22 9.00
CA TYR A 36 -11.23 -0.76 7.74
C TYR A 36 -11.45 -1.95 6.82
N GLU A 37 -12.56 -1.96 6.09
CA GLU A 37 -12.80 -3.00 5.08
C GLU A 37 -12.11 -2.58 3.78
N LEU A 38 -11.07 -3.33 3.41
CA LEU A 38 -10.24 -3.05 2.24
C LEU A 38 -10.37 -4.18 1.22
N THR A 39 -10.48 -3.81 -0.05
CA THR A 39 -10.35 -4.74 -1.18
C THR A 39 -9.04 -4.42 -1.89
N LEU A 40 -8.12 -5.38 -1.93
CA LEU A 40 -6.86 -5.23 -2.67
C LEU A 40 -7.15 -5.12 -4.17
N ILE A 41 -6.65 -4.07 -4.80
CA ILE A 41 -6.72 -3.86 -6.25
C ILE A 41 -5.46 -4.42 -6.91
N GLN A 42 -4.31 -4.04 -6.40
CA GLN A 42 -2.99 -4.43 -6.89
C GLN A 42 -1.94 -4.23 -5.80
N SER A 43 -0.89 -5.02 -5.83
CA SER A 43 0.30 -4.81 -5.01
C SER A 43 1.54 -5.21 -5.79
N GLY A 44 2.68 -4.65 -5.38
CA GLY A 44 3.95 -4.92 -6.03
C GLY A 44 5.13 -4.59 -5.12
N LYS A 45 6.31 -5.05 -5.55
CA LYS A 45 7.57 -4.84 -4.83
C LYS A 45 8.63 -4.35 -5.81
N GLU A 46 9.40 -3.37 -5.40
CA GLU A 46 10.60 -2.94 -6.10
C GLU A 46 11.79 -3.70 -5.55
N ASN A 47 12.37 -4.58 -6.37
CA ASN A 47 13.49 -5.40 -5.94
C ASN A 47 14.79 -4.57 -5.90
N GLY A 48 15.43 -4.54 -4.73
CA GLY A 48 16.83 -4.13 -4.59
C GLY A 48 17.78 -5.30 -4.82
N PHE A 49 19.07 -5.08 -4.51
CA PHE A 49 20.11 -6.10 -4.69
C PHE A 49 19.98 -7.28 -3.71
N LEU A 50 19.57 -7.01 -2.45
CA LEU A 50 19.43 -8.01 -1.38
C LEU A 50 18.03 -8.08 -0.77
N GLU A 51 17.33 -6.95 -0.69
CA GLU A 51 15.97 -6.82 -0.15
C GLU A 51 15.13 -5.88 -1.02
N PRO A 52 13.78 -5.95 -0.98
CA PRO A 52 12.93 -4.96 -1.66
C PRO A 52 13.25 -3.54 -1.18
N MET A 53 13.50 -2.63 -2.12
CA MET A 53 13.70 -1.20 -1.84
C MET A 53 12.39 -0.52 -1.45
N GLY A 54 11.27 -1.06 -1.93
CA GLY A 54 9.96 -0.68 -1.45
C GLY A 54 8.86 -1.64 -1.89
N GLU A 55 7.73 -1.55 -1.23
CA GLU A 55 6.52 -2.31 -1.50
C GLU A 55 5.35 -1.33 -1.59
N TYR A 56 4.35 -1.67 -2.40
CA TYR A 56 3.11 -0.90 -2.44
C TYR A 56 1.90 -1.83 -2.52
N SER A 57 0.80 -1.36 -1.93
CA SER A 57 -0.53 -1.96 -2.10
C SER A 57 -1.54 -0.86 -2.36
N LEU A 58 -2.40 -1.08 -3.34
CA LEU A 58 -3.49 -0.22 -3.70
C LEU A 58 -4.80 -0.89 -3.29
N PHE A 59 -5.62 -0.18 -2.54
CA PHE A 59 -6.86 -0.69 -1.98
C PHE A 59 -8.04 0.16 -2.41
N LYS A 60 -9.19 -0.51 -2.52
CA LYS A 60 -10.50 0.13 -2.54
C LYS A 60 -11.15 0.02 -1.18
N MET A 61 -11.86 1.06 -0.77
CA MET A 61 -12.73 1.08 0.40
C MET A 61 -14.03 1.80 0.09
N ASP A 62 -15.03 1.67 0.96
CA ASP A 62 -16.25 2.43 0.83
C ASP A 62 -16.03 3.92 1.16
N SER A 63 -16.94 4.78 0.70
CA SER A 63 -16.80 6.23 0.87
C SER A 63 -16.90 6.70 2.32
N ILE A 64 -17.63 5.98 3.18
CA ILE A 64 -17.78 6.31 4.60
C ILE A 64 -16.46 6.01 5.31
N ASP A 65 -15.90 4.83 5.08
CA ASP A 65 -14.60 4.43 5.62
C ASP A 65 -13.48 5.33 5.09
N PHE A 66 -13.51 5.74 3.82
CA PHE A 66 -12.58 6.72 3.29
C PHE A 66 -12.64 8.05 4.05
N GLN A 67 -13.83 8.61 4.26
CA GLN A 67 -14.00 9.86 5.00
C GLN A 67 -13.54 9.75 6.46
N ASN A 68 -13.78 8.59 7.08
CA ASN A 68 -13.31 8.31 8.44
C ASN A 68 -11.78 8.23 8.50
N LEU A 69 -11.15 7.58 7.52
CA LEU A 69 -9.70 7.50 7.41
C LEU A 69 -9.09 8.87 7.15
N GLU A 70 -9.63 9.65 6.20
CA GLU A 70 -9.24 11.04 5.93
C GLU A 70 -9.29 11.89 7.20
N SER A 71 -10.41 11.81 7.94
CA SER A 71 -10.57 12.52 9.21
C SER A 71 -9.58 12.06 10.29
N SER A 72 -9.26 10.77 10.31
CA SER A 72 -8.33 10.18 11.29
C SER A 72 -6.90 10.66 11.01
N ILE A 73 -6.47 10.62 9.75
CA ILE A 73 -5.15 11.13 9.32
C ILE A 73 -5.00 12.61 9.66
N LEU A 74 -6.01 13.44 9.33
CA LEU A 74 -5.95 14.88 9.57
C LEU A 74 -5.75 15.22 11.06
N LYS A 75 -6.31 14.41 11.96
CA LYS A 75 -6.22 14.59 13.41
C LYS A 75 -5.04 13.87 14.06
N ASN A 76 -4.34 13.02 13.32
CA ASN A 76 -3.25 12.21 13.84
C ASN A 76 -1.93 13.00 13.70
N ASP A 77 -1.24 13.20 14.83
CA ASP A 77 0.01 13.96 14.89
C ASP A 77 1.23 13.11 14.52
N ARG A 78 1.05 11.79 14.34
CA ARG A 78 2.09 10.89 13.82
C ARG A 78 2.26 10.99 12.30
N PHE A 79 1.26 11.56 11.60
CA PHE A 79 1.35 11.82 10.17
C PHE A 79 2.03 13.16 9.92
N GLU A 80 3.10 13.10 9.15
CA GLU A 80 3.90 14.24 8.72
C GLU A 80 3.64 14.55 7.23
N GLU A 81 4.13 15.71 6.80
CA GLU A 81 4.18 16.05 5.38
C GLU A 81 5.08 15.04 4.66
N GLY A 82 4.52 14.38 3.64
CA GLY A 82 5.24 13.39 2.87
C GLY A 82 5.73 13.91 1.53
N THR A 83 6.57 13.10 0.90
CA THR A 83 6.92 13.23 -0.51
C THR A 83 6.27 12.13 -1.32
N PHE A 84 6.30 12.27 -2.64
CA PHE A 84 5.82 11.24 -3.54
C PHE A 84 6.84 10.12 -3.67
N TYR A 85 6.45 8.91 -3.29
CA TYR A 85 7.21 7.69 -3.55
C TYR A 85 7.03 7.29 -5.01
N PHE A 86 8.12 7.33 -5.76
CA PHE A 86 8.10 6.98 -7.17
C PHE A 86 8.08 5.46 -7.33
N ASN A 87 6.95 4.92 -7.79
CA ASN A 87 6.82 3.52 -8.18
C ASN A 87 6.16 3.41 -9.55
N LEU A 88 6.80 2.74 -10.52
CA LEU A 88 6.34 2.75 -11.90
C LEU A 88 4.89 2.25 -12.07
N GLU A 89 4.52 1.18 -11.36
CA GLU A 89 3.18 0.58 -11.48
C GLU A 89 2.10 1.41 -10.79
N LEU A 90 2.38 1.95 -9.61
CA LEU A 90 1.51 2.89 -8.91
C LEU A 90 1.31 4.17 -9.72
N ASN A 91 2.39 4.72 -10.26
CA ASN A 91 2.36 5.94 -11.08
C ASN A 91 1.50 5.72 -12.34
N ASP A 92 1.70 4.58 -13.00
CA ASP A 92 0.90 4.18 -14.16
C ASP A 92 -0.58 4.08 -13.81
N TYR A 93 -0.92 3.53 -12.64
CA TYR A 93 -2.30 3.45 -12.17
C TYR A 93 -2.91 4.83 -11.95
N ILE A 94 -2.22 5.71 -11.20
CA ILE A 94 -2.70 7.06 -10.88
C ILE A 94 -2.91 7.85 -12.19
N TYR A 95 -1.93 7.82 -13.09
CA TYR A 95 -2.00 8.52 -14.37
C TYR A 95 -3.11 8.02 -15.29
N LYS A 96 -3.25 6.69 -15.46
CA LYS A 96 -4.27 6.11 -16.35
C LYS A 96 -5.70 6.37 -15.87
N ASN A 97 -5.89 6.59 -14.57
CA ASN A 97 -7.19 6.84 -13.97
C ASN A 97 -7.47 8.32 -13.68
N ASP A 98 -6.59 9.24 -14.07
CA ASP A 98 -6.72 10.69 -13.84
C ASP A 98 -6.94 11.02 -12.35
N LEU A 99 -6.11 10.41 -11.49
CA LEU A 99 -6.19 10.54 -10.03
C LEU A 99 -5.11 11.48 -9.50
N ASP A 100 -5.43 12.16 -8.40
CA ASP A 100 -4.49 12.99 -7.63
C ASP A 100 -4.38 12.47 -6.20
N ILE A 101 -3.27 12.77 -5.53
CA ILE A 101 -3.09 12.49 -4.09
C ILE A 101 -3.52 13.73 -3.30
N ILE A 102 -4.50 13.55 -2.41
CA ILE A 102 -5.16 14.69 -1.73
C ILE A 102 -4.65 14.95 -0.31
N ASN A 103 -3.81 14.08 0.26
CA ASN A 103 -3.35 14.18 1.65
C ASN A 103 -1.82 14.33 1.79
N MET A 104 -1.13 14.89 0.80
CA MET A 104 0.35 15.06 0.84
C MET A 104 0.86 15.78 2.11
N SER A 105 0.08 16.72 2.65
CA SER A 105 0.42 17.42 3.90
C SER A 105 0.43 16.54 5.15
N LYS A 106 -0.18 15.35 5.07
CA LYS A 106 -0.25 14.32 6.13
C LYS A 106 -0.30 12.94 5.49
N SER A 107 0.79 12.55 4.82
CA SER A 107 0.86 11.26 4.10
C SER A 107 2.01 10.37 4.56
N LEU A 108 2.94 10.88 5.37
CA LEU A 108 4.11 10.14 5.82
C LEU A 108 3.95 9.70 7.27
N ILE A 109 4.26 8.45 7.58
CA ILE A 109 4.38 7.95 8.95
C ILE A 109 5.63 7.08 9.09
N THR A 110 6.37 7.24 10.18
CA THR A 110 7.58 6.48 10.46
C THR A 110 7.56 5.97 11.89
N GLU A 111 8.01 4.74 12.13
CA GLU A 111 8.13 4.20 13.49
C GLU A 111 9.34 4.83 14.20
N ASN A 112 10.44 5.00 13.47
CA ASN A 112 11.60 5.78 13.87
C ASN A 112 12.29 6.38 12.63
N LYS A 113 13.00 7.51 12.78
CA LYS A 113 13.74 8.20 11.70
C LYS A 113 14.79 7.37 10.95
N PHE A 114 15.12 6.19 11.44
CA PHE A 114 16.08 5.25 10.90
C PHE A 114 15.43 3.95 10.39
N ASP A 115 14.12 3.75 10.54
CA ASP A 115 13.52 2.51 10.06
C ASP A 115 12.02 2.59 9.76
N LYS A 116 11.63 1.83 8.73
CA LYS A 116 10.27 1.64 8.18
C LYS A 116 9.50 2.92 7.89
N ILE A 117 9.67 3.40 6.66
CA ILE A 117 8.94 4.57 6.16
C ILE A 117 7.69 4.12 5.43
N TYR A 118 6.53 4.57 5.90
CA TYR A 118 5.26 4.32 5.24
C TYR A 118 4.65 5.60 4.69
N TYR A 119 4.10 5.50 3.49
CA TYR A 119 3.27 6.52 2.87
C TYR A 119 1.85 6.01 2.75
N LEU A 120 0.88 6.80 3.20
CA LEU A 120 -0.54 6.59 2.92
C LEU A 120 -1.04 7.69 2.01
N TYR A 121 -1.46 7.32 0.80
CA TYR A 121 -2.04 8.23 -0.16
C TYR A 121 -3.54 8.00 -0.27
N LEU A 122 -4.30 9.08 -0.07
CA LEU A 122 -5.71 9.18 -0.37
C LEU A 122 -5.86 9.69 -1.79
N LEU A 123 -6.57 8.95 -2.65
CA LEU A 123 -6.75 9.36 -4.05
C LEU A 123 -8.03 10.21 -4.22
N SER A 124 -8.02 11.08 -5.24
CA SER A 124 -9.06 12.06 -5.51
C SER A 124 -10.44 11.48 -5.84
N ASP A 125 -10.52 10.18 -6.14
CA ASP A 125 -11.78 9.46 -6.34
C ASP A 125 -12.55 9.14 -5.04
N ARG A 126 -11.95 9.44 -3.88
CA ARG A 126 -12.52 9.27 -2.54
C ARG A 126 -13.00 7.86 -2.22
N LYS A 127 -12.34 6.87 -2.81
CA LYS A 127 -12.59 5.43 -2.58
C LYS A 127 -11.33 4.57 -2.69
N THR A 128 -10.24 5.12 -3.23
CA THR A 128 -8.99 4.41 -3.45
C THR A 128 -7.90 4.98 -2.56
N ILE A 129 -7.14 4.09 -1.92
CA ILE A 129 -5.97 4.45 -1.13
C ILE A 129 -4.76 3.65 -1.60
N ALA A 130 -3.57 4.22 -1.46
CA ALA A 130 -2.32 3.51 -1.67
C ALA A 130 -1.51 3.52 -0.38
N VAL A 131 -0.95 2.37 0.00
CA VAL A 131 0.03 2.25 1.07
C VAL A 131 1.35 1.86 0.45
N CYS A 132 2.39 2.63 0.71
CA CYS A 132 3.75 2.35 0.24
C CYS A 132 4.67 2.18 1.44
N LYS A 133 5.53 1.17 1.43
CA LYS A 133 6.60 0.97 2.38
C LYS A 133 7.93 1.16 1.65
N VAL A 134 8.80 2.01 2.18
CA VAL A 134 10.12 2.29 1.61
C VAL A 134 11.18 1.88 2.63
N ASN A 135 12.12 1.05 2.18
CA ASN A 135 13.28 0.63 2.96
C ASN A 135 14.49 1.45 2.48
N TYR A 136 15.16 2.14 3.40
CA TYR A 136 16.37 2.93 3.13
C TYR A 136 17.64 2.21 3.54
#